data_AF-A0A2N2J6E5-F1
#
_entry.id   AF-A0A2N2J6E5-F1
#
_cell.length_a   1.000
_cell.length_b   1.000
_cell.length_c   1.000
_cell.angle_alpha   90.00
_cell.angle_beta   90.00
_cell.angle_gamma   90.00
#
_symmetry.space_group_name_H-M   'P 1'
#
loop_
_entity.id
_entity.type
_entity.pdbx_description
1 polymer ?
#
loop_
_entity_poly.entity_id
_entity_poly.type
_entity_poly.pdbx_seq_one_letter_code
_entity_poly.pdbx_strand_id
1 'polypeptide(L)'
;MGKKLKINLTSLEVISLTIIFILVGALFFPKFCSLSEEVKIATEKQDASRIRIAIGNYYLDSMLKNRTPFCPETLDSAHAGWASSDNRLFVNVLADRAITSGGWSKLNATTYECYNKKYTYNPATCDFSQ
;
A
#
# COMPACT_ATOMS: atom_id res chain seq x y z
N MET A 1 -33.02 -18.68 -17.58
CA MET A 1 -32.92 -19.64 -18.71
C MET A 1 -31.59 -19.40 -19.42
N GLY A 2 -30.50 -20.01 -18.93
CA GLY A 2 -29.16 -19.82 -19.50
C GLY A 2 -28.95 -20.80 -20.65
N LYS A 3 -28.80 -20.29 -21.89
CA LYS A 3 -28.39 -21.11 -23.03
C LYS A 3 -26.97 -21.63 -22.73
N LYS A 4 -26.85 -22.93 -22.42
CA LYS A 4 -25.54 -23.60 -22.43
C LYS A 4 -25.05 -23.64 -23.87
N LEU A 5 -24.05 -22.83 -24.18
CA LEU A 5 -23.32 -22.88 -25.44
C LEU A 5 -22.62 -24.24 -25.50
N LYS A 6 -23.17 -25.22 -26.23
CA LYS A 6 -22.47 -26.48 -26.52
C LYS A 6 -21.47 -26.22 -27.63
N ILE A 7 -20.23 -25.99 -27.23
CA ILE A 7 -19.11 -25.86 -28.14
C ILE A 7 -18.68 -27.30 -28.53
N ASN A 8 -18.98 -27.72 -29.76
CA ASN A 8 -18.48 -28.98 -30.30
C ASN A 8 -17.13 -28.71 -30.99
N LEU A 9 -16.05 -28.72 -30.21
CA LEU A 9 -14.68 -28.64 -30.74
C LEU A 9 -14.16 -30.04 -31.04
N THR A 10 -13.52 -30.19 -32.19
CA THR A 10 -12.74 -31.39 -32.50
C THR A 10 -11.46 -31.44 -31.67
N SER A 11 -10.91 -32.63 -31.42
CA SER A 11 -9.67 -32.79 -30.63
C SER A 11 -8.51 -31.96 -31.19
N LEU A 12 -8.47 -31.74 -32.51
CA LEU A 12 -7.45 -30.94 -33.18
C LEU A 12 -7.60 -29.43 -32.90
N GLU A 13 -8.84 -28.92 -32.90
CA GLU A 13 -9.12 -27.52 -32.58
C GLU A 13 -8.83 -27.18 -31.12
N VAL A 14 -9.09 -28.12 -30.18
CA VAL A 14 -8.72 -27.96 -28.77
C VAL A 14 -7.20 -27.83 -28.61
N ILE A 15 -6.42 -28.66 -29.32
CA ILE A 15 -4.95 -28.59 -29.29
C ILE A 15 -4.47 -27.26 -29.87
N SER A 16 -5.01 -26.83 -31.02
CA SER A 16 -4.66 -25.55 -31.65
C SER A 16 -4.95 -24.36 -30.74
N LEU A 17 -6.14 -24.31 -30.12
CA LEU A 17 -6.51 -23.27 -29.17
C LEU A 17 -5.59 -23.24 -27.95
N THR A 18 -5.23 -24.42 -27.42
CA THR A 18 -4.33 -24.51 -26.26
C THR A 18 -2.95 -23.95 -26.59
N ILE A 19 -2.41 -24.23 -27.77
CA ILE A 19 -1.12 -23.68 -28.22
C ILE A 19 -1.19 -22.15 -28.32
N ILE A 20 -2.28 -21.62 -28.87
CA ILE A 20 -2.49 -20.17 -28.95
C ILE A 20 -2.55 -19.54 -27.55
N PHE A 21 -3.27 -20.14 -26.61
CA PHE A 21 -3.33 -19.63 -25.23
C PHE A 21 -1.99 -19.66 -24.52
N ILE A 22 -1.17 -20.70 -24.74
CA ILE A 22 0.19 -20.77 -24.16
C ILE A 22 1.09 -19.68 -24.74
N LEU A 23 1.06 -19.48 -26.07
CA LEU A 23 1.84 -18.44 -26.73
C LEU A 23 1.45 -17.04 -26.27
N VAL A 24 0.15 -16.76 -26.20
CA VAL A 24 -0.37 -15.50 -25.68
C VAL A 24 0.04 -15.34 -24.21
N GLY A 25 -0.20 -16.35 -23.37
CA GLY A 25 0.17 -16.33 -21.96
C GLY A 25 1.65 -15.98 -21.73
N ALA A 26 2.55 -16.60 -22.50
CA ALA A 26 3.99 -16.36 -22.42
C ALA A 26 4.38 -14.91 -22.74
N LEU A 27 3.68 -14.24 -23.67
CA LEU A 27 3.96 -12.85 -24.05
C LEU A 27 3.46 -11.84 -23.01
N PHE A 28 2.33 -12.13 -22.37
CA PHE A 28 1.69 -11.20 -21.43
C PHE A 28 2.17 -11.36 -19.98
N PHE A 29 2.56 -12.57 -19.56
CA PHE A 29 3.02 -12.86 -18.20
C PHE A 29 4.11 -11.92 -17.67
N PRO A 30 5.23 -11.66 -18.40
CA PRO A 30 6.28 -10.77 -17.89
C PRO A 30 5.79 -9.33 -17.67
N LYS A 31 4.89 -8.83 -18.52
CA LYS A 31 4.30 -7.48 -18.37
C LYS A 31 3.40 -7.37 -17.15
N PHE A 32 2.68 -8.43 -16.79
CA PHE A 32 1.86 -8.43 -15.58
C PHE A 32 2.71 -8.39 -14.30
N CYS A 33 3.84 -9.10 -14.28
CA CYS A 33 4.77 -9.06 -13.15
C CYS A 33 5.39 -7.67 -12.97
N SER A 34 5.89 -7.04 -14.04
CA SER A 34 6.49 -5.70 -13.96
C SER A 34 5.48 -4.64 -13.52
N LEU A 35 4.24 -4.70 -14.03
CA LEU A 35 3.17 -3.79 -13.60
C LEU A 35 2.85 -3.94 -12.11
N SER A 36 2.83 -5.17 -11.59
CA SER A 36 2.58 -5.43 -10.17
C SER A 36 3.65 -4.79 -9.28
N GLU A 37 4.91 -4.85 -9.67
CA GLU A 37 6.01 -4.21 -8.94
C GLU A 37 5.93 -2.67 -9.01
N GLU A 38 5.68 -2.11 -10.19
CA GLU A 38 5.50 -0.67 -10.38
C GLU A 38 4.34 -0.14 -9.52
N VAL A 39 3.22 -0.86 -9.47
CA VAL A 39 2.06 -0.50 -8.64
C VAL A 39 2.42 -0.50 -7.16
N LYS A 40 3.20 -1.49 -6.68
CA LYS A 40 3.66 -1.52 -5.27
C LYS A 40 4.54 -0.31 -4.94
N ILE A 41 5.49 0.02 -5.81
CA ILE A 41 6.39 1.16 -5.65
C ILE A 41 5.61 2.48 -5.68
N ALA A 42 4.67 2.62 -6.62
CA ALA A 42 3.85 3.82 -6.72
C ALA A 42 2.95 4.00 -5.50
N THR A 43 2.31 2.93 -5.03
CA THR A 43 1.44 2.92 -3.83
C THR A 43 2.24 3.30 -2.59
N GLU A 44 3.40 2.69 -2.39
CA GLU A 44 4.31 3.02 -1.28
C GLU A 44 4.69 4.50 -1.28
N LYS A 45 5.17 5.02 -2.41
CA LYS A 45 5.57 6.43 -2.51
C LYS A 45 4.41 7.38 -2.26
N GLN A 46 3.23 7.03 -2.76
CA GLN A 46 2.01 7.80 -2.56
C GLN A 46 1.63 7.82 -1.07
N ASP A 47 1.64 6.68 -0.40
CA ASP A 47 1.32 6.59 1.02
C ASP A 47 2.35 7.32 1.89
N ALA A 48 3.66 7.14 1.62
CA ALA A 48 4.72 7.85 2.33
C ALA A 48 4.57 9.38 2.18
N SER A 49 4.22 9.86 0.98
CA SER A 49 3.96 11.29 0.74
C SER A 49 2.71 11.78 1.49
N ARG A 50 1.64 10.98 1.51
CA ARG A 50 0.42 11.28 2.27
C ARG A 50 0.71 11.38 3.77
N ILE A 51 1.52 10.47 4.32
CA ILE A 51 1.93 10.47 5.72
C ILE A 51 2.70 11.76 6.04
N ARG A 52 3.69 12.14 5.22
CA ARG A 52 4.46 13.39 5.38
C ARG A 52 3.56 14.63 5.38
N ILE A 53 2.65 14.72 4.42
CA ILE A 53 1.70 15.84 4.33
C ILE A 53 0.80 15.88 5.57
N ALA A 54 0.32 14.72 6.04
CA ALA A 54 -0.54 14.63 7.20
C ALA A 54 0.16 15.04 8.50
N ILE A 55 1.43 14.67 8.67
CA ILE A 55 2.27 15.13 9.78
C ILE A 55 2.40 16.66 9.73
N GLY A 56 2.69 17.22 8.55
CA GLY A 56 2.76 18.67 8.35
C GLY A 56 1.44 19.37 8.68
N ASN A 57 0.30 18.82 8.23
CA ASN A 57 -1.02 19.36 8.54
C ASN A 57 -1.34 19.30 10.04
N TYR A 58 -0.97 18.22 10.72
CA TYR A 58 -1.12 18.11 12.18
C TYR A 58 -0.31 19.20 12.91
N TYR A 59 0.93 19.43 12.47
CA TYR A 59 1.78 20.48 13.01
C TYR A 59 1.16 21.87 12.80
N LEU A 60 0.68 22.17 11.58
CA LEU A 60 0.02 23.43 11.27
C LEU A 60 -1.28 23.63 12.08
N ASP A 61 -2.11 22.60 12.22
CA ASP A 61 -3.34 22.66 13.03
C ASP A 61 -3.04 22.93 14.52
N SER A 62 -1.97 22.32 15.04
CA SER A 62 -1.52 22.55 16.42
C SER A 62 -1.09 24.01 16.64
N MET A 63 -0.35 24.58 15.68
CA MET A 63 0.04 25.99 15.68
C MET A 63 -1.17 26.92 15.65
N LEU A 64 -2.16 26.64 14.79
CA LEU A 64 -3.39 27.45 14.68
C LEU A 64 -4.23 27.42 15.96
N LYS A 65 -4.22 26.30 16.69
CA LYS A 65 -4.95 26.12 17.95
C LYS A 65 -4.19 26.62 19.17
N ASN A 66 -3.08 27.35 18.96
CA ASN A 66 -2.21 27.88 20.01
C ASN A 66 -1.75 26.81 21.01
N ARG A 67 -1.63 25.57 20.56
CA ARG A 67 -0.96 24.49 21.27
C ARG A 67 0.53 24.65 21.00
N THR A 68 1.39 24.34 21.97
CA THR A 68 2.84 24.29 21.73
C THR A 68 3.11 23.48 20.46
N PRO A 69 3.98 23.95 19.53
CA PRO A 69 4.24 23.27 18.28
C PRO A 69 4.68 21.85 18.57
N PHE A 70 3.80 20.90 18.29
CA PHE A 70 4.03 19.52 18.64
C PHE A 70 3.77 18.70 17.38
N CYS A 71 4.86 18.29 16.76
CA CYS A 71 4.84 17.06 15.99
C CYS A 71 4.19 15.97 16.86
N PRO A 72 3.35 15.09 16.31
CA PRO A 72 2.83 13.98 17.08
C PRO A 72 3.97 13.23 17.78
N GLU A 73 3.87 12.94 19.07
CA GLU A 73 4.87 12.09 19.75
C GLU A 73 4.94 10.70 19.11
N THR A 74 3.78 10.23 18.64
CA THR A 74 3.60 8.99 17.91
C THR A 74 2.63 9.22 16.74
N LEU A 75 2.86 8.52 15.62
CA LEU A 75 1.96 8.59 14.46
C LEU A 75 0.70 7.74 14.63
N ASP A 76 0.74 6.77 15.54
CA ASP A 76 -0.36 5.88 15.90
C ASP A 76 -0.08 5.16 17.23
N SER A 77 -1.13 4.57 17.79
CA SER A 77 -1.08 3.64 18.91
C SER A 77 -1.04 2.17 18.48
N ALA A 78 -0.70 1.89 17.21
CA ALA A 78 -0.71 0.53 16.68
C ALA A 78 0.38 -0.34 17.31
N HIS A 79 0.12 -1.64 17.39
CA HIS A 79 1.11 -2.61 17.82
C HIS A 79 2.14 -2.86 16.72
N ALA A 80 3.34 -3.30 17.12
CA ALA A 80 4.32 -3.77 16.15
C ALA A 80 3.74 -4.96 15.37
N GLY A 81 3.81 -4.89 14.04
CA GLY A 81 3.18 -5.83 13.14
C GLY A 81 2.58 -5.15 11.91
N TRP A 82 1.98 -5.98 11.05
CA TRP A 82 1.39 -5.55 9.80
C TRP A 82 0.15 -4.67 10.02
N ALA A 83 -0.06 -3.73 9.10
CA ALA A 83 -1.30 -2.98 9.00
C ALA A 83 -2.47 -3.94 8.71
N SER A 84 -3.53 -3.82 9.51
CA SER A 84 -4.78 -4.55 9.32
C SER A 84 -5.97 -3.68 9.72
N SER A 85 -7.20 -4.19 9.55
CA SER A 85 -8.39 -3.54 10.11
C SER A 85 -8.30 -3.38 11.63
N ASP A 86 -7.64 -4.33 12.29
CA ASP A 86 -7.53 -4.41 13.74
C ASP A 86 -6.25 -3.72 14.25
N ASN A 87 -5.23 -3.59 13.39
CA ASN A 87 -3.97 -2.90 13.65
C ASN A 87 -3.79 -1.75 12.65
N ARG A 88 -4.56 -0.68 12.85
CA ARG A 88 -4.61 0.48 11.94
C ARG A 88 -3.39 1.39 12.16
N LEU A 89 -2.59 1.61 11.13
CA LEU A 89 -1.40 2.46 11.21
C LEU A 89 -1.70 3.92 10.87
N PHE A 90 -0.89 4.82 11.43
CA PHE A 90 -0.93 6.27 11.22
C PHE A 90 -2.24 6.96 11.62
N VAL A 91 -3.01 6.40 12.55
CA VAL A 91 -4.35 6.90 12.95
C VAL A 91 -4.35 8.33 13.49
N ASN A 92 -3.24 8.80 14.09
CA ASN A 92 -3.19 10.14 14.69
C ASN A 92 -3.08 11.24 13.62
N VAL A 93 -2.47 10.92 12.48
CA VAL A 93 -2.24 11.88 11.39
C VAL A 93 -3.18 11.63 10.20
N LEU A 94 -3.58 10.38 9.96
CA LEU A 94 -4.48 9.97 8.87
C LEU A 94 -5.87 9.56 9.39
N ALA A 95 -6.46 10.24 10.37
CA ALA A 95 -7.71 9.90 11.07
C ALA A 95 -8.74 9.04 10.27
N ASP A 96 -9.24 9.53 9.13
CA ASP A 96 -10.26 8.84 8.32
C ASP A 96 -9.70 7.89 7.24
N ARG A 97 -8.37 7.85 7.09
CA ARG A 97 -7.67 7.10 6.03
C ARG A 97 -6.43 6.38 6.56
N ALA A 98 -6.49 5.94 7.81
CA ALA A 98 -5.48 5.11 8.44
C ALA A 98 -5.19 3.90 7.54
N ILE A 99 -3.92 3.48 7.52
CA ILE A 99 -3.50 2.38 6.66
C ILE A 99 -3.88 1.07 7.35
N THR A 100 -4.72 0.28 6.67
CA THR A 100 -5.26 -0.99 7.17
C THR A 100 -4.86 -2.19 6.30
N SER A 101 -4.10 -1.95 5.24
CA SER A 101 -3.56 -2.96 4.31
C SER A 101 -2.50 -2.29 3.41
N GLY A 102 -1.92 -3.02 2.46
CA GLY A 102 -1.01 -2.42 1.47
C GLY A 102 0.47 -2.52 1.82
N GLY A 103 0.85 -3.56 2.57
CA GLY A 103 2.26 -3.91 2.78
C GLY A 103 3.00 -3.05 3.80
N TRP A 104 2.30 -2.19 4.54
CA TRP A 104 2.86 -1.45 5.66
C TRP A 104 2.89 -2.30 6.94
N SER A 105 3.96 -2.18 7.71
CA SER A 105 4.09 -2.73 9.06
C SER A 105 4.77 -1.73 9.99
N LYS A 106 4.44 -1.80 11.27
CA LYS A 106 5.15 -1.08 12.32
C LYS A 106 6.20 -2.01 12.92
N LEU A 107 7.44 -1.56 12.97
CA LEU A 107 8.53 -2.33 13.57
C LEU A 107 8.70 -1.97 15.05
N ASN A 108 8.64 -0.67 15.36
CA ASN A 108 8.73 -0.14 16.73
C ASN A 108 7.98 1.20 16.83
N ALA A 109 8.19 1.98 17.90
CA ALA A 109 7.47 3.24 18.13
C ALA A 109 7.60 4.26 16.98
N THR A 110 8.77 4.33 16.34
CA THR A 110 9.08 5.34 15.31
C THR A 110 9.51 4.74 13.98
N THR A 111 9.71 3.42 13.89
CA THR A 111 10.12 2.75 12.66
C THR A 111 8.99 1.93 12.05
N TYR A 112 8.82 2.09 10.74
CA TYR A 112 7.83 1.41 9.91
C TYR A 112 8.52 0.76 8.72
N GLU A 113 7.86 -0.18 8.07
CA GLU A 113 8.33 -0.80 6.84
C GLU A 113 7.20 -0.88 5.82
N CYS A 114 7.51 -0.68 4.54
CA CYS A 114 6.61 -0.93 3.43
C CYS A 114 7.37 -1.62 2.29
N TYR A 115 6.95 -2.81 1.87
CA TYR A 115 7.61 -3.58 0.80
C TYR A 115 9.15 -3.61 0.90
N ASN A 116 9.69 -3.97 2.08
CA ASN A 116 11.12 -4.01 2.43
C ASN A 116 11.86 -2.67 2.49
N LYS A 117 11.14 -1.55 2.44
CA LYS A 117 11.69 -0.21 2.68
C LYS A 117 11.37 0.21 4.09
N LYS A 118 12.38 0.60 4.86
CA LYS A 118 12.19 1.12 6.21
C LYS A 118 11.92 2.61 6.16
N TYR A 119 11.13 3.09 7.11
CA TYR A 119 10.84 4.50 7.33
C TYR A 119 11.03 4.82 8.79
N THR A 120 11.61 5.97 9.09
CA THR A 120 11.81 6.46 10.45
C THR A 120 11.10 7.78 10.64
N TYR A 121 10.34 7.86 11.71
CA TYR A 121 9.70 9.07 12.17
C TYR A 121 10.55 9.77 13.23
N ASN A 122 10.84 11.05 13.02
CA ASN A 122 11.47 11.89 14.02
C ASN A 122 10.46 12.90 14.59
N PRO A 123 9.96 12.71 15.83
CA PRO A 123 9.03 13.63 16.45
C PRO A 123 9.67 14.99 16.78
N ALA A 124 10.99 15.11 16.87
CA ALA A 124 11.64 16.40 17.11
C ALA A 124 11.60 17.31 15.87
N THR A 125 11.53 16.73 14.67
CA THR A 125 11.62 17.48 13.40
C THR A 125 10.41 17.30 12.50
N CYS A 126 9.37 16.58 12.94
CA CYS A 126 8.22 16.19 12.11
C CYS A 126 8.62 15.45 10.82
N ASP A 127 9.79 14.81 10.79
CA ASP A 127 10.30 14.18 9.59
C ASP A 127 9.87 12.71 9.52
N PHE A 128 9.46 12.28 8.33
CA PHE A 128 9.17 10.88 8.02
C PHE A 128 9.94 10.49 6.77
N SER A 129 11.15 9.99 6.97
CA SER A 129 12.11 9.66 5.92
C SER A 129 12.29 8.16 5.80
N GLN A 130 12.74 7.73 4.63
CA GLN A 130 13.09 6.34 4.34
C GLN A 130 14.52 6.07 4.82
#